data_AF-A0ABD1XGE6-F1
#
_entry.id   AF-A0ABD1XGE6-F1
#
_cell.length_a   1.000
_cell.length_b   1.000
_cell.length_c   1.000
_cell.angle_alpha   90.00
_cell.angle_beta   90.00
_cell.angle_gamma   90.00
#
_symmetry.space_group_name_H-M   'P 1'
#
loop_
_entity.id
_entity.type
_entity.pdbx_description
1 polymer ?
#
loop_
_entity_poly.entity_id
_entity_poly.type
_entity_poly.pdbx_seq_one_letter_code
_entity_poly.pdbx_strand_id
1 'polypeptide(L)'
;MKAISIKDSSKVGRERVGSNDQKWDRVVTMMKARLVEATPSQLRYKWNSILDDFKIVCDKSKKSREGNYFLMSKEERRDQGMPLKLLKEWYDMIESFLGKKHSNEPLCVSKAFDELENESHGPQKSSTTESECTKADHAEVSSKANSGKKKRKKLDPSIDNSAADTLQAMYDQFCSMEQQKIELLYENERIRVDVAKEQVASIREQTRSLSNALGLMANSLGRIADTLQKR
;
A
#
# COMPACT_ATOMS: atom_id res chain seq x y z
N MET A 1 -24.37 -27.62 -43.87
CA MET A 1 -24.45 -26.70 -42.72
C MET A 1 -24.01 -27.47 -41.48
N LYS A 2 -22.82 -27.18 -40.93
CA LYS A 2 -22.26 -27.89 -39.76
C LYS A 2 -22.56 -27.10 -38.49
N ALA A 3 -23.26 -27.72 -37.54
CA ALA A 3 -23.61 -27.12 -36.26
C ALA A 3 -22.35 -27.01 -35.37
N ILE A 4 -22.07 -25.80 -34.87
CA ILE A 4 -21.01 -25.55 -33.90
C ILE A 4 -21.58 -25.86 -32.52
N SER A 5 -21.17 -27.00 -31.95
CA SER A 5 -21.51 -27.41 -30.60
C SER A 5 -20.65 -26.63 -29.60
N ILE A 6 -21.18 -25.53 -29.07
CA ILE A 6 -20.57 -24.78 -27.96
C ILE A 6 -20.83 -25.58 -26.68
N LYS A 7 -19.79 -26.26 -26.19
CA LYS A 7 -19.82 -27.02 -24.94
C LYS A 7 -19.47 -26.06 -23.82
N ASP A 8 -20.50 -25.58 -23.12
CA ASP A 8 -20.38 -24.70 -21.96
C ASP A 8 -19.73 -25.48 -20.80
N SER A 9 -18.52 -25.10 -20.41
CA SER A 9 -17.77 -25.70 -19.31
C SER A 9 -17.49 -24.68 -18.21
N SER A 10 -18.56 -24.06 -17.69
CA SER A 10 -18.48 -23.26 -16.46
C SER A 10 -18.84 -24.12 -15.24
N LYS A 11 -17.89 -24.96 -14.81
CA LYS A 11 -17.84 -25.45 -13.42
C LYS A 11 -16.74 -24.67 -12.70
N VAL A 12 -17.08 -23.49 -12.19
CA VAL A 12 -16.26 -22.77 -11.22
C VAL A 12 -16.41 -23.50 -9.89
N GLY A 13 -15.67 -24.61 -9.74
CA GLY A 13 -15.47 -25.21 -8.43
C GLY A 13 -14.77 -24.20 -7.54
N ARG A 14 -15.27 -23.99 -6.32
CA ARG A 14 -14.51 -23.30 -5.27
C ARG A 14 -13.20 -24.05 -5.08
N GLU A 15 -12.15 -23.59 -5.75
CA GLU A 15 -10.80 -24.12 -5.62
C GLU A 15 -10.42 -24.06 -4.14
N ARG A 16 -10.02 -25.21 -3.60
CA ARG A 16 -9.41 -25.27 -2.27
C ARG A 16 -8.29 -24.26 -2.27
N VAL A 17 -8.26 -23.42 -1.23
CA VAL A 17 -7.23 -22.40 -1.02
C VAL A 17 -5.88 -23.01 -1.35
N GLY A 18 -5.31 -22.60 -2.48
CA GLY A 18 -4.08 -23.15 -3.01
C GLY A 18 -2.93 -23.05 -2.01
N SER A 19 -1.84 -23.78 -2.28
CA SER A 19 -0.57 -23.63 -1.54
C SER A 19 -0.20 -22.14 -1.43
N ASN A 20 0.48 -21.75 -0.36
CA ASN A 20 0.87 -20.34 -0.15
C ASN A 20 1.57 -19.76 -1.39
N ASP A 21 2.39 -20.57 -2.08
CA ASP A 21 2.99 -20.28 -3.39
C ASP A 21 1.98 -19.85 -4.45
N GLN A 22 0.89 -20.58 -4.61
CA GLN A 22 -0.16 -20.27 -5.58
C GLN A 22 -0.87 -18.94 -5.28
N LYS A 23 -0.98 -18.55 -3.99
CA LYS A 23 -1.56 -17.24 -3.63
C LYS A 23 -0.68 -16.09 -4.15
N TRP A 24 0.63 -16.21 -3.97
CA TRP A 24 1.57 -15.19 -4.43
C TRP A 24 1.69 -15.15 -5.95
N ASP A 25 1.58 -16.28 -6.63
CA ASP A 25 1.52 -16.33 -8.10
C ASP A 25 0.30 -15.58 -8.64
N ARG A 26 -0.85 -15.69 -7.96
CA ARG A 26 -2.05 -14.91 -8.30
C ARG A 26 -1.82 -13.41 -8.11
N VAL A 27 -1.17 -13.01 -7.02
CA VAL A 27 -0.81 -11.60 -6.78
C VAL A 27 0.13 -11.09 -7.88
N VAL A 28 1.16 -11.86 -8.25
CA VAL A 28 2.06 -11.52 -9.37
C VAL A 28 1.29 -11.35 -10.67
N THR A 29 0.34 -12.25 -10.95
CA THR A 29 -0.52 -12.15 -12.14
C THR A 29 -1.32 -10.84 -12.15
N MET A 30 -1.87 -10.44 -11.00
CA MET A 30 -2.58 -9.16 -10.86
C MET A 30 -1.66 -7.94 -11.03
N MET A 31 -0.41 -8.02 -10.54
CA MET A 31 0.57 -6.94 -10.69
C MET A 31 1.09 -6.80 -12.12
N LYS A 32 1.29 -7.92 -12.82
CA LYS A 32 1.66 -7.92 -14.25
C LYS A 32 0.59 -7.28 -15.12
N ALA A 33 -0.69 -7.47 -14.80
CA ALA A 33 -1.80 -6.78 -15.47
C ALA A 33 -1.74 -5.25 -15.32
N ARG A 34 -1.00 -4.74 -14.33
CA ARG A 34 -0.76 -3.32 -14.07
C ARG A 34 0.64 -2.87 -14.50
N LEU A 35 1.31 -3.64 -15.37
CA LEU A 35 2.65 -3.37 -15.89
C LEU A 35 3.75 -3.32 -14.81
N VAL A 36 3.53 -3.96 -13.66
CA VAL A 36 4.56 -4.10 -12.62
C VAL A 36 5.16 -5.51 -12.70
N GLU A 37 6.39 -5.59 -13.18
CA GLU A 37 7.16 -6.83 -13.22
C GLU A 37 7.80 -7.10 -11.85
N ALA A 38 7.20 -8.01 -11.07
CA ALA A 38 7.76 -8.46 -9.80
C ALA A 38 7.70 -9.98 -9.68
N THR A 39 8.71 -10.57 -9.05
CA THR A 39 8.73 -12.00 -8.71
C THR A 39 7.95 -12.25 -7.42
N PRO A 40 7.36 -13.46 -7.22
CA PRO A 40 6.64 -13.79 -5.99
C PRO A 40 7.49 -13.55 -4.73
N SER A 41 8.78 -13.90 -4.78
CA SER A 41 9.73 -13.73 -3.67
C SER A 41 9.95 -12.26 -3.30
N GLN A 42 10.06 -11.37 -4.29
CA GLN A 42 10.20 -9.92 -4.04
C GLN A 42 8.95 -9.35 -3.37
N LEU A 43 7.76 -9.79 -3.79
CA LEU A 43 6.50 -9.34 -3.20
C LEU A 43 6.34 -9.83 -1.76
N ARG A 44 6.70 -11.09 -1.48
CA ARG A 44 6.73 -11.63 -0.11
C ARG A 44 7.68 -10.85 0.78
N TYR A 45 8.91 -10.66 0.32
CA TYR A 45 9.92 -9.93 1.08
C TYR A 45 9.44 -8.51 1.39
N LYS A 46 8.92 -7.82 0.38
CA LYS A 46 8.37 -6.47 0.55
C LYS A 46 7.20 -6.46 1.52
N TRP A 47 6.24 -7.36 1.37
CA TRP A 47 5.09 -7.49 2.25
C TRP A 47 5.49 -7.74 3.70
N ASN A 48 6.40 -8.68 3.95
CA ASN A 48 6.90 -8.98 5.29
C ASN A 48 7.61 -7.76 5.89
N SER A 49 8.46 -7.08 5.12
CA SER A 49 9.11 -5.84 5.56
C SER A 49 8.11 -4.78 5.99
N ILE A 50 7.00 -4.61 5.27
CA ILE A 50 5.97 -3.64 5.63
C ILE A 50 5.18 -4.09 6.86
N LEU A 51 4.90 -5.39 6.98
CA LEU A 51 4.25 -5.93 8.17
C LEU A 51 5.12 -5.75 9.41
N ASP A 52 6.43 -5.94 9.31
CA ASP A 52 7.35 -5.72 10.41
C ASP A 52 7.42 -4.24 10.80
N ASP A 53 7.48 -3.35 9.82
CA ASP A 53 7.38 -1.90 10.06
C ASP A 53 6.06 -1.54 10.77
N PHE A 54 4.94 -2.09 10.30
CA PHE A 54 3.63 -1.90 10.91
C PHE A 54 3.61 -2.38 12.37
N LYS A 55 4.14 -3.57 12.66
CA LYS A 55 4.23 -4.12 14.02
C LYS A 55 5.04 -3.19 14.94
N ILE A 56 6.20 -2.71 14.48
CA ILE A 56 7.04 -1.78 15.26
C ILE A 56 6.27 -0.51 15.58
N VAL A 57 5.56 0.07 14.61
CA VAL A 57 4.74 1.27 14.81
C VAL A 57 3.61 1.01 15.81
N CYS A 58 2.88 -0.10 15.68
CA CYS A 58 1.81 -0.45 16.61
C CYS A 58 2.32 -0.70 18.04
N ASP A 59 3.47 -1.37 18.20
CA ASP A 59 4.00 -1.65 19.53
C ASP A 59 4.54 -0.40 20.21
N LYS A 60 5.05 0.56 19.44
CA LYS A 60 5.49 1.85 19.96
C LYS A 60 4.33 2.80 20.25
N SER A 61 3.31 2.82 19.41
CA SER A 61 2.10 3.63 19.68
C SER A 61 1.35 3.15 20.93
N LYS A 62 1.44 1.86 21.28
CA LYS A 62 0.92 1.34 22.56
C LYS A 62 1.74 1.80 23.77
N LYS A 63 3.06 1.90 23.62
CA LYS A 63 3.99 2.25 24.71
C LYS A 63 4.07 3.76 24.94
N SER A 64 3.99 4.54 23.85
CA SER A 64 3.99 5.98 23.92
C SER A 64 2.58 6.48 24.18
N ARG A 65 2.36 7.17 25.30
CA ARG A 65 1.13 7.94 25.51
C ARG A 65 1.10 9.19 24.61
N GLU A 66 2.24 9.52 24.01
CA GLU A 66 2.50 10.76 23.29
C GLU A 66 2.70 10.45 21.80
N GLY A 67 1.68 10.77 21.01
CA GLY A 67 1.82 11.00 19.56
C GLY A 67 1.42 9.84 18.64
N ASN A 68 0.63 10.20 17.62
CA ASN A 68 0.39 9.36 16.45
C ASN A 68 1.65 9.38 15.56
N TYR A 69 2.15 8.21 15.13
CA TYR A 69 3.34 8.06 14.27
C TYR A 69 3.37 9.01 13.07
N PHE A 70 2.20 9.28 12.47
CA PHE A 70 2.09 10.13 11.29
C PHE A 70 2.15 11.64 11.57
N LEU A 71 2.03 12.05 12.83
CA LEU A 71 2.20 13.44 13.26
C LEU A 71 3.65 13.75 13.67
N MET A 72 4.47 12.72 13.82
CA MET A 72 5.86 12.88 14.23
C MET A 72 6.74 13.31 13.05
N SER A 73 7.67 14.22 13.34
CA SER A 73 8.72 14.59 12.40
C SER A 73 9.58 13.38 12.03
N LYS A 74 10.36 13.51 10.95
CA LYS A 74 11.24 12.43 10.49
C LYS A 74 12.38 12.18 11.49
N GLU A 75 12.85 13.24 12.11
CA GLU A 75 13.91 13.24 13.12
C GLU A 75 13.44 12.51 14.38
N GLU A 76 12.26 12.85 14.92
CA GLU A 76 11.71 12.17 16.10
C GLU A 76 11.48 10.68 15.84
N ARG A 77 11.00 10.31 14.65
CA ARG A 77 10.85 8.89 14.27
C ARG A 77 12.18 8.16 14.26
N ARG A 78 13.24 8.79 13.74
CA ARG A 78 14.58 8.21 13.73
C ARG A 78 15.13 8.04 15.16
N ASP A 79 14.97 9.06 16.00
CA ASP A 79 15.47 9.05 17.37
C ASP A 79 14.74 8.01 18.22
N GLN A 80 13.46 7.78 17.94
CA GLN A 80 12.69 6.69 18.53
C GLN A 80 12.94 5.33 17.85
N GLY A 81 13.74 5.22 16.79
CA GLY A 81 14.00 3.98 16.06
C GLY A 81 12.77 3.41 15.34
N MET A 82 11.89 4.28 14.85
CA MET A 82 10.71 3.91 14.08
C MET A 82 11.01 3.83 12.58
N PRO A 83 10.26 3.00 11.83
CA PRO A 83 10.38 2.95 10.38
C PRO A 83 10.21 4.33 9.77
N LEU A 84 10.97 4.66 8.74
CA LEU A 84 10.91 5.97 8.07
C LEU A 84 10.05 5.96 6.80
N LYS A 85 9.79 4.78 6.23
CA LYS A 85 9.18 4.61 4.90
C LYS A 85 7.77 4.02 4.94
N LEU A 86 7.19 3.85 6.13
CA LEU A 86 5.83 3.35 6.24
C LEU A 86 4.85 4.44 5.78
N LEU A 87 4.14 4.17 4.70
CA LEU A 87 3.13 5.07 4.14
C LEU A 87 1.82 4.93 4.91
N LYS A 88 1.14 6.06 5.15
CA LYS A 88 -0.13 6.10 5.87
C LYS A 88 -1.20 5.22 5.20
N GLU A 89 -1.28 5.27 3.88
CA GLU A 89 -2.23 4.45 3.11
C GLU A 89 -2.03 2.95 3.34
N TRP A 90 -0.77 2.50 3.48
CA TRP A 90 -0.45 1.08 3.69
C TRP A 90 -0.75 0.69 5.13
N TYR A 91 -0.47 1.58 6.09
CA TYR A 91 -0.85 1.38 7.49
C TYR A 91 -2.37 1.25 7.63
N ASP A 92 -3.14 2.21 7.11
CA ASP A 92 -4.61 2.22 7.20
C ASP A 92 -5.21 0.97 6.50
N MET A 93 -4.63 0.56 5.36
CA MET A 93 -5.04 -0.66 4.65
C MET A 93 -4.79 -1.92 5.49
N ILE A 94 -3.59 -2.06 6.08
CA ILE A 94 -3.24 -3.21 6.92
C ILE A 94 -4.06 -3.22 8.20
N GLU A 95 -4.20 -2.06 8.86
CA GLU A 95 -5.01 -1.90 10.07
C GLU A 95 -6.47 -2.23 9.80
N SER A 96 -7.05 -1.78 8.69
CA SER A 96 -8.42 -2.14 8.32
C SER A 96 -8.56 -3.62 7.95
N PHE A 97 -7.55 -4.21 7.32
CA PHE A 97 -7.55 -5.65 6.99
C PHE A 97 -7.48 -6.52 8.25
N LEU A 98 -6.65 -6.14 9.22
CA LEU A 98 -6.48 -6.84 10.49
C LEU A 98 -7.61 -6.54 11.48
N GLY A 99 -8.12 -5.31 11.49
CA GLY A 99 -9.16 -4.81 12.39
C GLY A 99 -10.58 -5.23 12.00
N LYS A 100 -10.80 -5.73 10.77
CA LYS A 100 -12.10 -6.24 10.31
C LYS A 100 -12.49 -7.61 10.87
N LYS A 101 -11.76 -8.17 11.85
CA LYS A 101 -12.27 -9.29 12.68
C LYS A 101 -13.33 -8.75 13.65
N HIS A 102 -14.56 -8.66 13.15
CA HIS A 102 -15.85 -8.62 13.87
C HIS A 102 -15.92 -8.01 15.29
N SER A 103 -16.54 -6.82 15.35
CA SER A 103 -17.27 -6.18 16.46
C SER A 103 -16.52 -5.73 17.72
N ASN A 104 -16.50 -4.39 17.90
CA ASN A 104 -16.75 -3.65 19.15
C ASN A 104 -15.97 -4.05 20.42
N GLU A 105 -14.66 -4.20 20.35
CA GLU A 105 -13.79 -4.05 21.53
C GLU A 105 -12.36 -3.68 21.09
N PRO A 106 -11.65 -2.76 21.76
CA PRO A 106 -10.25 -2.48 21.43
C PRO A 106 -9.38 -3.64 21.91
N LEU A 107 -9.32 -4.71 21.12
CA LEU A 107 -8.52 -5.91 21.43
C LEU A 107 -7.38 -6.12 20.41
N CYS A 108 -6.22 -6.33 21.03
CA CYS A 108 -4.87 -6.38 20.52
C CYS A 108 -4.59 -7.60 19.59
N VAL A 109 -3.86 -7.34 18.50
CA VAL A 109 -3.48 -8.27 17.41
C VAL A 109 -2.53 -9.41 17.87
N SER A 110 -2.00 -9.38 19.09
CA SER A 110 -0.95 -10.33 19.51
C SER A 110 -1.41 -11.80 19.62
N LYS A 111 -2.70 -12.11 19.73
CA LYS A 111 -3.19 -13.51 19.87
C LYS A 111 -3.60 -14.19 18.57
N ALA A 112 -3.75 -13.44 17.47
CA ALA A 112 -4.31 -13.99 16.23
C ALA A 112 -3.25 -14.66 15.31
N PHE A 113 -1.96 -14.55 15.65
CA PHE A 113 -0.86 -15.01 14.79
C PHE A 113 -0.18 -16.30 15.28
N ASP A 114 -0.21 -16.60 16.58
CA ASP A 114 0.27 -17.90 17.12
C ASP A 114 -0.52 -19.10 16.58
N GLU A 115 -1.74 -18.87 16.07
CA GLU A 115 -2.59 -19.90 15.46
C GLU A 115 -2.31 -20.10 13.96
N LEU A 116 -1.46 -19.27 13.33
CA LEU A 116 -1.13 -19.33 11.90
C LEU A 116 0.30 -19.78 11.59
N GLU A 117 1.23 -19.68 12.55
CA GLU A 117 2.63 -20.16 12.37
C GLU A 117 2.89 -21.57 12.90
N ASN A 118 1.91 -22.23 13.56
CA ASN A 118 2.12 -23.52 14.23
C ASN A 118 1.84 -24.78 13.39
N GLU A 119 1.55 -24.68 12.09
CA GLU A 119 1.51 -25.84 11.18
C GLU A 119 2.63 -25.77 10.14
N SER A 120 3.85 -26.15 10.52
CA SER A 120 4.86 -26.81 9.67
C SER A 120 6.29 -26.53 10.14
N HIS A 121 6.72 -27.13 11.23
CA HIS A 121 8.16 -27.38 11.47
C HIS A 121 8.36 -28.85 11.85
N GLY A 122 8.79 -29.63 10.85
CA GLY A 122 9.36 -30.97 11.06
C GLY A 122 10.74 -30.90 11.73
N PRO A 123 11.20 -31.98 12.36
CA PRO A 123 12.34 -31.94 13.28
C PRO A 123 13.67 -31.99 12.54
N GLN A 124 14.50 -30.97 12.69
CA GLN A 124 15.94 -31.07 12.42
C GLN A 124 16.71 -31.34 13.71
N LYS A 125 17.43 -32.46 13.73
CA LYS A 125 18.40 -32.89 14.74
C LYS A 125 19.78 -32.30 14.42
N SER A 126 20.42 -31.68 15.42
CA SER A 126 21.89 -31.60 15.60
C SER A 126 22.16 -31.01 17.00
N SER A 127 22.46 -31.82 18.02
CA SER A 127 23.79 -32.20 18.53
C SER A 127 24.60 -31.03 19.15
N THR A 128 24.56 -30.89 20.49
CA THR A 128 25.71 -31.09 21.43
C THR A 128 26.26 -29.70 21.88
N THR A 129 26.42 -29.30 23.16
CA THR A 129 26.84 -29.95 24.42
C THR A 129 26.43 -29.10 25.65
N GLU A 130 26.03 -29.79 26.72
CA GLU A 130 26.29 -29.53 28.17
C GLU A 130 25.88 -28.20 28.85
N SER A 131 24.90 -28.24 29.77
CA SER A 131 25.15 -28.07 31.23
C SER A 131 23.86 -28.25 32.08
N GLU A 132 23.86 -29.32 32.88
CA GLU A 132 23.46 -29.44 34.29
C GLU A 132 22.08 -28.95 34.85
N CYS A 133 21.25 -29.97 35.15
CA CYS A 133 20.48 -30.26 36.38
C CYS A 133 19.63 -29.17 37.09
N THR A 134 18.31 -29.39 37.12
CA THR A 134 17.53 -29.49 38.39
C THR A 134 16.20 -30.22 38.16
N LYS A 135 15.87 -31.09 39.11
CA LYS A 135 14.66 -31.93 39.18
C LYS A 135 13.43 -31.13 39.60
N ALA A 136 12.26 -31.45 39.05
CA ALA A 136 11.01 -31.51 39.80
C ALA A 136 9.95 -32.28 39.00
N ASP A 137 9.41 -33.31 39.64
CA ASP A 137 8.24 -34.10 39.25
C ASP A 137 6.99 -33.23 39.07
N HIS A 138 6.14 -33.53 38.07
CA HIS A 138 4.69 -33.35 38.23
C HIS A 138 3.85 -34.08 37.16
N ALA A 139 3.08 -35.05 37.66
CA ALA A 139 1.69 -35.37 37.33
C ALA A 139 1.29 -35.63 35.86
N GLU A 140 1.20 -36.92 35.56
CA GLU A 140 0.28 -37.56 34.63
C GLU A 140 -1.18 -37.09 34.82
N VAL A 141 -1.78 -36.44 33.81
CA VAL A 141 -3.24 -36.31 33.68
C VAL A 141 -3.65 -36.59 32.23
N SER A 142 -4.10 -37.83 32.04
CA SER A 142 -4.98 -38.27 30.96
C SER A 142 -6.26 -37.43 30.92
N SER A 143 -6.62 -36.91 29.74
CA SER A 143 -7.96 -36.34 29.51
C SER A 143 -8.43 -36.53 28.07
N LYS A 144 -9.16 -37.64 27.92
CA LYS A 144 -10.37 -37.90 27.11
C LYS A 144 -10.66 -37.00 25.90
N ALA A 145 -10.66 -37.68 24.76
CA ALA A 145 -11.36 -37.32 23.53
C ALA A 145 -12.85 -37.03 23.76
N ASN A 146 -13.33 -35.88 23.27
CA ASN A 146 -14.74 -35.57 23.13
C ASN A 146 -15.07 -35.32 21.65
N SER A 147 -15.50 -36.38 20.95
CA SER A 147 -16.01 -36.32 19.58
C SER A 147 -17.44 -35.75 19.56
N GLY A 148 -17.55 -34.42 19.50
CA GLY A 148 -18.82 -33.72 19.31
C GLY A 148 -19.31 -33.83 17.87
N LYS A 149 -20.33 -34.66 17.63
CA LYS A 149 -21.06 -34.73 16.35
C LYS A 149 -21.82 -33.42 16.10
N LYS A 150 -21.19 -32.46 15.41
CA LYS A 150 -21.85 -31.25 14.89
C LYS A 150 -22.83 -31.63 13.78
N LYS A 151 -24.14 -31.60 14.09
CA LYS A 151 -25.23 -31.60 13.10
C LYS A 151 -25.04 -30.41 12.16
N ARG A 152 -24.71 -30.70 10.89
CA ARG A 152 -24.66 -29.71 9.80
C ARG A 152 -26.06 -29.14 9.59
N LYS A 153 -26.32 -27.93 10.10
CA LYS A 153 -27.43 -27.09 9.62
C LYS A 153 -27.12 -26.77 8.16
N LYS A 154 -28.01 -27.16 7.24
CA LYS A 154 -28.00 -26.69 5.85
C LYS A 154 -28.20 -25.17 5.92
N LEU A 155 -27.12 -24.43 5.72
CA LEU A 155 -27.15 -22.98 5.53
C LEU A 155 -27.70 -22.73 4.13
N ASP A 156 -28.70 -21.86 4.10
CA ASP A 156 -29.40 -21.40 2.92
C ASP A 156 -28.42 -20.67 1.99
N PRO A 157 -28.21 -21.11 0.73
CA PRO A 157 -27.21 -20.55 -0.18
C PRO A 157 -27.53 -19.12 -0.69
N SER A 158 -28.60 -18.49 -0.23
CA SER A 158 -29.05 -17.18 -0.73
C SER A 158 -28.26 -15.97 -0.21
N ILE A 159 -27.44 -16.10 0.84
CA ILE A 159 -26.73 -14.97 1.47
C ILE A 159 -25.37 -14.68 0.79
N ASP A 160 -24.80 -15.64 0.05
CA ASP A 160 -23.44 -15.55 -0.48
C ASP A 160 -23.28 -14.54 -1.65
N ASN A 161 -24.35 -14.22 -2.38
CA ASN A 161 -24.26 -13.29 -3.52
C ASN A 161 -24.10 -11.82 -3.08
N SER A 162 -24.70 -11.44 -1.96
CA SER A 162 -24.68 -10.05 -1.46
C SER A 162 -23.27 -9.59 -1.04
N ALA A 163 -22.46 -10.51 -0.50
CA ALA A 163 -21.07 -10.20 -0.13
C ALA A 163 -20.17 -10.00 -1.36
N ALA A 164 -20.42 -10.76 -2.43
CA ALA A 164 -19.71 -10.60 -3.70
C ALA A 164 -20.03 -9.25 -4.36
N ASP A 165 -21.31 -8.87 -4.38
CA ASP A 165 -21.76 -7.59 -4.93
C ASP A 165 -21.17 -6.40 -4.17
N THR A 166 -21.08 -6.51 -2.84
CA THR A 166 -20.47 -5.47 -1.99
C THR A 166 -18.97 -5.32 -2.26
N LEU A 167 -18.24 -6.44 -2.41
CA LEU A 167 -16.81 -6.41 -2.75
C LEU A 167 -16.58 -5.80 -4.15
N GLN A 168 -17.44 -6.15 -5.11
CA GLN A 168 -17.38 -5.59 -6.46
C GLN A 168 -17.61 -4.07 -6.44
N ALA A 169 -18.64 -3.61 -5.72
CA ALA A 169 -18.93 -2.18 -5.59
C ALA A 169 -17.76 -1.39 -4.96
N MET A 170 -17.12 -1.95 -3.92
CA MET A 170 -15.92 -1.31 -3.34
C MET A 170 -14.75 -1.26 -4.32
N TYR A 171 -14.56 -2.30 -5.13
CA TYR A 171 -13.52 -2.32 -6.15
C TYR A 171 -13.78 -1.27 -7.23
N ASP A 172 -15.02 -1.17 -7.71
CA ASP A 172 -15.42 -0.17 -8.71
C ASP A 172 -15.27 1.25 -8.16
N GLN A 173 -15.62 1.47 -6.89
CA GLN A 173 -15.38 2.74 -6.21
C GLN A 173 -13.89 3.08 -6.13
N PHE A 174 -13.03 2.11 -5.79
CA PHE A 174 -11.58 2.30 -5.76
C PHE A 174 -11.02 2.66 -7.14
N CYS A 175 -11.45 1.96 -8.19
CA CYS A 175 -11.05 2.27 -9.56
C CYS A 175 -11.51 3.68 -9.99
N SER A 176 -12.74 4.07 -9.65
CA SER A 176 -13.27 5.40 -9.92
C SER A 176 -12.47 6.51 -9.21
N MET A 177 -12.14 6.31 -7.92
CA MET A 177 -11.31 7.27 -7.19
C MET A 177 -9.89 7.39 -7.77
N GLU A 178 -9.28 6.27 -8.16
CA GLU A 178 -7.94 6.29 -8.76
C GLU A 178 -7.95 7.03 -10.11
N GLN A 179 -9.00 6.84 -10.90
CA GLN A 179 -9.17 7.55 -12.16
C GLN A 179 -9.37 9.07 -11.95
N GLN A 180 -10.18 9.46 -10.96
CA GLN A 180 -10.37 10.86 -10.58
C GLN A 180 -9.07 11.50 -10.08
N LYS A 181 -8.26 10.76 -9.31
CA LYS A 181 -6.94 11.21 -8.85
C LYS A 181 -5.99 11.45 -10.03
N ILE A 182 -5.97 10.54 -11.00
CA ILE A 182 -5.18 10.70 -12.22
C ILE A 182 -5.61 11.96 -12.98
N GLU A 183 -6.91 12.15 -13.18
CA GLU A 183 -7.46 13.32 -13.87
C GLU A 183 -7.08 14.63 -13.16
N LEU A 184 -7.18 14.67 -11.83
CA LEU A 184 -6.79 15.82 -11.02
C LEU A 184 -5.29 16.13 -11.10
N LEU A 185 -4.43 15.10 -11.19
CA LEU A 185 -2.99 15.28 -11.39
C LEU A 185 -2.70 15.88 -12.77
N TYR A 186 -3.36 15.39 -13.82
CA TYR A 186 -3.24 15.95 -15.17
C TYR A 186 -3.71 17.40 -15.24
N GLU A 187 -4.84 17.72 -14.62
CA GLU A 187 -5.38 19.09 -14.60
C GLU A 187 -4.44 20.04 -13.84
N ASN A 188 -3.91 19.63 -12.69
CA ASN A 188 -2.91 20.43 -11.96
C ASN A 188 -1.66 20.69 -12.80
N GLU A 189 -1.14 19.69 -13.51
CA GLU A 189 0.03 19.89 -14.35
C GLU A 189 -0.27 20.80 -15.55
N ARG A 190 -1.48 20.69 -16.12
CA ARG A 190 -1.95 21.62 -17.16
C ARG A 190 -1.94 23.06 -16.67
N ILE A 191 -2.54 23.32 -15.50
CA ILE A 191 -2.56 24.65 -14.87
C ILE A 191 -1.14 25.16 -14.62
N ARG A 192 -0.24 24.32 -14.10
CA ARG A 192 1.17 24.70 -13.88
C ARG A 192 1.88 25.12 -15.16
N VAL A 193 1.67 24.37 -16.25
CA VAL A 193 2.24 24.70 -17.56
C VAL A 193 1.69 26.03 -18.09
N ASP A 194 0.40 26.27 -17.92
CA ASP A 194 -0.22 27.51 -18.41
C ASP A 194 0.23 28.74 -17.62
N VAL A 195 0.35 28.62 -16.29
CA VAL A 195 0.96 29.67 -15.45
C VAL A 195 2.40 29.97 -15.88
N ALA A 196 3.20 28.93 -16.17
CA ALA A 196 4.56 29.10 -16.65
C ALA A 196 4.62 29.81 -18.01
N LYS A 197 3.72 29.49 -18.93
CA LYS A 197 3.62 30.19 -20.23
C LYS A 197 3.27 31.66 -20.07
N GLU A 198 2.33 31.98 -19.18
CA GLU A 198 1.93 33.35 -18.90
C GLU A 198 3.08 34.17 -18.30
N GLN A 199 3.84 33.58 -17.35
CA GLN A 199 5.05 34.20 -16.81
C GLN A 199 6.09 34.49 -17.90
N VAL A 200 6.34 33.53 -18.80
CA VAL A 200 7.26 33.73 -19.93
C VAL A 200 6.77 34.82 -20.88
N ALA A 201 5.46 34.89 -21.16
CA ALA A 201 4.86 35.94 -21.97
C ALA A 201 5.04 37.33 -21.32
N SER A 202 4.81 37.43 -20.02
CA SER A 202 5.01 38.66 -19.24
C SER A 202 6.47 39.14 -19.28
N ILE A 203 7.44 38.25 -19.03
CA ILE A 203 8.87 38.56 -19.12
C ILE A 203 9.25 39.04 -20.52
N ARG A 204 8.69 38.41 -21.56
CA ARG A 204 8.93 38.78 -22.95
C ARG A 204 8.40 40.18 -23.26
N GLU A 205 7.24 40.54 -22.73
CA GLU A 205 6.67 41.88 -22.88
C GLU A 205 7.50 42.94 -22.15
N GLN A 206 7.92 42.68 -20.92
CA GLN A 206 8.83 43.56 -20.17
C GLN A 206 10.15 43.77 -20.92
N THR A 207 10.72 42.69 -21.46
CA THR A 207 11.96 42.76 -22.25
C THR A 207 11.78 43.60 -23.52
N ARG A 208 10.65 43.45 -24.23
CA ARG A 208 10.32 44.28 -25.40
C ARG A 208 10.18 45.75 -25.03
N SER A 209 9.48 46.05 -23.94
CA SER A 209 9.29 47.42 -23.45
C SER A 209 10.64 48.07 -23.12
N LEU A 210 11.51 47.37 -22.38
CA LEU A 210 12.86 47.85 -22.05
C LEU A 210 13.71 48.05 -23.32
N SER A 211 13.67 47.10 -24.25
CA SER A 211 14.38 47.20 -25.54
C SER A 211 13.96 48.44 -26.32
N ASN A 212 12.66 48.76 -26.34
CA ASN A 212 12.15 49.95 -27.00
C ASN A 212 12.65 51.23 -26.32
N ALA A 213 12.64 51.29 -24.98
CA ALA A 213 13.15 52.43 -24.23
C ALA A 213 14.65 52.66 -24.48
N LEU A 214 15.46 51.60 -24.48
CA LEU A 214 16.88 51.65 -24.81
C LEU A 214 17.11 52.15 -26.25
N GLY A 215 16.30 51.69 -27.22
CA GLY A 215 16.36 52.16 -28.61
C GLY A 215 16.07 53.66 -28.73
N LEU A 216 15.09 54.17 -27.99
CA LEU A 216 14.79 55.60 -27.96
C LEU A 216 15.93 56.43 -27.35
N MET A 217 16.53 55.96 -26.25
CA MET A 217 17.69 56.62 -25.64
C MET A 217 18.93 56.59 -26.54
N ALA A 218 19.19 55.47 -27.21
CA ALA A 218 20.30 55.37 -28.18
C ALA A 218 20.12 56.38 -29.32
N ASN A 219 18.90 56.52 -29.84
CA ASN A 219 18.59 57.48 -30.89
C ASN A 219 18.76 58.95 -30.43
N SER A 220 18.36 59.27 -29.20
CA SER A 220 18.53 60.64 -28.67
C SER A 220 20.00 60.98 -28.44
N LEU A 221 20.79 60.05 -27.90
CA LEU A 221 22.23 60.19 -27.73
C LEU A 221 22.96 60.36 -29.08
N GLY A 222 22.58 59.58 -30.10
CA GLY A 222 23.12 59.72 -31.46
C GLY A 222 22.91 61.13 -32.03
N ARG A 223 21.70 61.68 -31.87
CA ARG A 223 21.41 63.06 -32.30
C ARG A 223 22.24 64.10 -31.56
N ILE A 224 22.46 63.93 -30.25
CA ILE A 224 23.31 64.84 -29.46
C ILE A 224 24.75 64.77 -29.98
N ALA A 225 25.29 63.58 -30.21
CA ALA A 225 26.64 63.40 -30.75
C ALA A 225 26.80 64.09 -32.12
N ASP A 226 25.84 63.93 -33.03
CA ASP A 226 25.85 64.59 -34.34
C ASP A 226 25.83 66.12 -34.23
N THR A 227 25.12 66.67 -33.23
CA THR A 227 25.12 68.13 -33.00
C THR A 227 26.45 68.66 -32.46
N LEU A 228 27.18 67.85 -31.70
CA LEU A 228 28.49 68.21 -31.16
C LEU A 228 29.59 68.19 -32.23
N GLN A 229 29.51 67.28 -33.21
CA GLN A 229 30.49 67.21 -34.32
C GLN A 229 30.42 68.39 -35.30
N LYS A 230 29.31 69.13 -35.32
CA LYS A 230 29.11 70.29 -36.21
C LYS A 230 29.64 71.60 -35.63
N ARG A 231 30.10 71.61 -34.38
CA ARG A 231 30.73 72.76 -33.73
C ARG A 231 32.24 72.68 -33.87
#